data_AF-A0A2E3ZKD8-F1
#
_entry.id   AF-A0A2E3ZKD8-F1
#
_cell.length_a   1.000
_cell.length_b   1.000
_cell.length_c   1.000
_cell.angle_alpha   90.00
_cell.angle_beta   90.00
_cell.angle_gamma   90.00
#
_symmetry.space_group_name_H-M   'P 1'
#
loop_
_entity.id
_entity.type
_entity.pdbx_description
1 polymer ?
#
loop_
_entity_poly.entity_id
_entity_poly.type
_entity_poly.pdbx_seq_one_letter_code
_entity_poly.pdbx_strand_id
1 'polypeptide(L)'
;MKFYKLIMDECKNPLMELPKAQRFQIMTFLSVMWSTIFCFAIGAWLWWGVLVVGHVAIVLGTIMTSITFRQVQKQTHRDLYQAKDGSVRYDDIWGA
;
A
#
# COMPACT_ATOMS: atom_id res chain seq x y z
N MET A 1 -27.93 4.60 -30.84
CA MET A 1 -26.91 4.73 -31.90
C MET A 1 -26.59 6.16 -32.37
N LYS A 2 -27.33 7.21 -31.96
CA LYS A 2 -27.08 8.59 -32.45
C LYS A 2 -25.77 9.20 -31.92
N PHE A 3 -25.45 8.98 -30.64
CA PHE A 3 -24.23 9.51 -30.01
C PHE A 3 -22.93 8.97 -30.61
N TYR A 4 -22.84 7.66 -30.87
CA TYR A 4 -21.68 7.07 -31.52
C TYR A 4 -21.40 7.72 -32.89
N LYS A 5 -22.45 7.93 -33.70
CA LYS A 5 -22.32 8.62 -34.98
C LYS A 5 -21.86 10.08 -34.78
N LEU A 6 -22.34 10.80 -33.77
CA LEU A 6 -21.89 12.18 -33.52
C LEU A 6 -20.38 12.29 -33.23
N ILE A 7 -19.79 11.28 -32.59
CA ILE A 7 -18.38 11.29 -32.19
C ILE A 7 -17.48 10.68 -33.28
N MET A 8 -17.92 9.60 -33.91
CA MET A 8 -17.10 8.80 -34.84
C MET A 8 -17.34 9.07 -36.32
N ASP A 9 -18.43 9.76 -36.69
CA ASP A 9 -18.71 10.12 -38.08
C ASP A 9 -17.86 11.32 -38.49
N GLU A 10 -17.01 11.13 -39.50
CA GLU A 10 -16.08 12.15 -39.99
C GLU A 10 -16.77 13.42 -40.52
N CYS A 11 -18.05 13.30 -40.89
CA CYS A 11 -18.89 14.38 -41.42
C CYS A 11 -19.69 15.14 -40.35
N LYS A 12 -19.69 14.66 -39.10
CA LYS A 12 -20.49 15.24 -38.00
C LYS A 12 -19.68 15.53 -36.74
N ASN A 13 -18.48 14.96 -36.65
CA ASN A 13 -17.56 15.18 -35.56
C ASN A 13 -17.15 16.67 -35.51
N PRO A 14 -17.15 17.31 -34.33
CA PRO A 14 -16.64 18.67 -34.13
C PRO A 14 -15.24 18.92 -34.70
N LEU A 15 -14.42 17.87 -34.85
CA LEU A 15 -13.09 17.95 -35.45
C LEU A 15 -13.10 18.05 -36.99
N MET A 16 -14.28 18.18 -37.61
CA MET A 16 -14.44 18.23 -39.07
C MET A 16 -13.84 19.49 -39.72
N GLU A 17 -13.51 20.54 -38.98
CA GLU A 17 -12.80 21.69 -39.57
C GLU A 17 -11.32 21.40 -39.87
N LEU A 18 -10.73 20.38 -39.23
CA LEU A 18 -9.31 20.05 -39.40
C LEU A 18 -9.05 19.17 -40.65
N PRO A 19 -7.83 19.12 -41.20
CA PRO A 19 -7.48 18.18 -42.27
C PRO A 19 -7.69 16.72 -41.87
N LYS A 20 -8.14 15.86 -42.80
CA LYS A 20 -8.52 14.46 -42.53
C LYS A 20 -7.47 13.65 -41.77
N ALA A 21 -6.19 13.82 -42.12
CA ALA A 21 -5.08 13.14 -41.46
C ALA A 21 -4.96 13.51 -39.97
N GLN A 22 -5.16 14.78 -39.63
CA GLN A 22 -5.04 15.27 -38.25
C GLN A 22 -6.21 14.78 -37.37
N ARG A 23 -7.42 14.68 -37.94
CA ARG A 23 -8.57 14.07 -37.25
C ARG A 23 -8.26 12.62 -36.86
N PHE A 24 -7.74 11.84 -37.82
CA PHE A 24 -7.39 10.45 -37.59
C PHE A 24 -6.30 10.31 -36.53
N GLN A 25 -5.27 11.15 -36.57
CA GLN A 25 -4.20 11.16 -35.57
C GLN A 25 -4.72 11.43 -34.15
N ILE A 26 -5.56 12.46 -33.97
CA ILE A 26 -6.13 12.80 -32.66
C ILE A 26 -7.01 11.67 -32.12
N MET A 27 -7.88 11.10 -32.95
CA MET A 27 -8.76 9.99 -32.56
C MET A 27 -7.95 8.73 -32.23
N THR A 28 -6.88 8.45 -32.98
CA THR A 28 -6.00 7.30 -32.75
C THR A 28 -5.17 7.49 -31.48
N PHE A 29 -4.62 8.68 -31.26
CA PHE A 29 -3.85 9.01 -30.06
C PHE A 29 -4.72 8.88 -28.80
N LEU A 30 -5.95 9.41 -28.84
CA LEU A 30 -6.90 9.29 -27.75
C LEU A 30 -7.24 7.82 -27.46
N SER A 31 -7.47 7.02 -28.50
CA SER A 31 -7.72 5.57 -28.37
C SER A 31 -6.55 4.83 -27.70
N VAL A 32 -5.31 5.09 -28.14
CA VAL A 32 -4.11 4.46 -27.58
C VAL A 32 -3.87 4.92 -26.15
N MET A 33 -4.00 6.22 -25.85
CA MET A 33 -3.83 6.76 -24.51
C MET A 33 -4.79 6.10 -23.50
N TRP A 34 -6.08 6.00 -23.84
CA TRP A 34 -7.04 5.35 -22.95
C TRP A 34 -6.80 3.85 -22.83
N SER A 35 -6.42 3.18 -23.92
CA SER A 35 -6.08 1.76 -23.91
C SER A 35 -4.86 1.47 -23.01
N THR A 36 -3.83 2.33 -23.04
CA THR A 36 -2.66 2.18 -22.18
C THR A 36 -2.97 2.48 -20.72
N ILE A 37 -3.78 3.51 -20.42
CA ILE A 37 -4.25 3.79 -19.05
C ILE A 37 -5.01 2.59 -18.49
N PHE A 38 -5.94 2.00 -19.26
CA PHE A 38 -6.68 0.82 -18.79
C PHE A 38 -5.79 -0.41 -18.64
N CYS A 39 -4.88 -0.66 -19.59
CA CYS A 39 -3.93 -1.75 -19.49
C CYS A 39 -3.03 -1.59 -18.26
N PHE A 40 -2.55 -0.38 -17.98
CA PHE A 40 -1.73 -0.08 -16.82
C PHE A 40 -2.53 -0.14 -15.52
N ALA A 41 -3.78 0.32 -15.49
CA ALA A 41 -4.64 0.23 -14.32
C ALA A 41 -4.96 -1.23 -13.94
N ILE A 42 -5.27 -2.07 -14.92
CA ILE A 42 -5.50 -3.50 -14.74
C ILE A 42 -4.18 -4.22 -14.42
N GLY A 43 -3.07 -3.85 -15.06
CA GLY A 43 -1.74 -4.37 -14.74
C GLY A 43 -1.29 -4.00 -13.33
N ALA A 44 -1.57 -2.77 -12.88
CA ALA A 44 -1.33 -2.32 -11.53
C ALA A 44 -2.25 -3.02 -10.53
N TRP A 45 -3.47 -3.41 -10.93
CA TRP A 45 -4.36 -4.25 -10.11
C TRP A 45 -3.70 -5.58 -9.74
N LEU A 46 -2.94 -6.20 -10.65
CA LEU A 46 -2.17 -7.42 -10.36
C LEU A 46 -1.07 -7.16 -9.29
N TRP A 47 -0.44 -5.98 -9.32
CA TRP A 47 0.56 -5.58 -8.32
C TRP A 47 -0.04 -5.10 -7.00
N TRP A 48 -1.30 -4.65 -7.02
CA TRP A 48 -2.01 -4.16 -5.85
C TRP A 48 -2.12 -5.24 -4.77
N GLY A 49 -2.37 -6.49 -5.16
CA GLY A 49 -2.36 -7.63 -4.25
C GLY A 49 -1.01 -7.83 -3.55
N VAL A 50 0.10 -7.73 -4.29
CA VAL A 50 1.46 -7.87 -3.74
C VAL A 50 1.79 -6.75 -2.75
N LEU A 51 1.38 -5.51 -3.07
CA LEU A 51 1.56 -4.36 -2.16
C LEU A 51 0.78 -4.52 -0.85
N VAL A 52 -0.47 -4.98 -0.90
CA VAL A 52 -1.30 -5.22 0.29
C VAL A 52 -0.71 -6.35 1.14
N VAL A 53 -0.33 -7.47 0.52
CA VAL A 53 0.33 -8.59 1.22
C VAL A 53 1.65 -8.14 1.86
N GLY A 54 2.44 -7.31 1.16
CA GLY A 54 3.67 -6.72 1.71
C GLY A 54 3.42 -5.87 2.95
N HIS A 55 2.40 -5.00 2.94
CA HIS A 55 2.03 -4.20 4.11
C HIS A 55 1.57 -5.08 5.28
N VAL A 56 0.75 -6.11 5.02
CA VAL A 56 0.32 -7.05 6.07
C VAL A 56 1.51 -7.81 6.66
N ALA A 57 2.46 -8.25 5.83
CA ALA A 57 3.67 -8.93 6.29
C ALA A 57 4.53 -8.02 7.19
N ILE A 58 4.69 -6.73 6.84
CA ILE A 58 5.39 -5.75 7.68
C ILE A 58 4.70 -5.59 9.03
N VAL A 59 3.38 -5.37 9.04
CA VAL A 59 2.61 -5.24 10.30
C VAL A 59 2.78 -6.49 11.16
N LEU A 60 2.63 -7.68 10.57
CA LEU A 60 2.77 -8.95 11.26
C LEU A 60 4.20 -9.13 11.82
N GLY A 61 5.22 -8.76 11.05
CA GLY A 61 6.61 -8.73 11.49
C GLY A 61 6.82 -7.82 12.71
N THR A 62 6.31 -6.59 12.67
CA THR A 62 6.42 -5.66 13.80
C THR A 62 5.73 -6.18 15.07
N ILE A 63 4.55 -6.80 14.94
CA ILE A 63 3.83 -7.41 16.06
C ILE A 63 4.65 -8.57 16.63
N MET A 64 5.13 -9.48 15.79
CA MET A 64 5.95 -10.62 16.23
C MET A 64 7.23 -10.18 16.95
N THR A 65 7.90 -9.16 16.44
CA THR A 65 9.06 -8.56 17.09
C THR A 65 8.69 -7.96 18.45
N SER A 66 7.57 -7.25 18.55
CA SER A 66 7.10 -6.67 19.82
C SER A 66 6.78 -7.75 20.87
N ILE A 67 6.17 -8.88 20.46
CA ILE A 67 5.87 -10.01 21.35
C ILE A 67 7.17 -10.64 21.83
N THR A 68 8.13 -10.86 20.93
CA THR A 68 9.45 -11.42 21.25
C THR A 68 10.15 -10.58 22.32
N PHE A 69 10.20 -9.26 22.14
CA PHE A 69 10.83 -8.37 23.13
C PHE A 69 10.07 -8.31 24.47
N ARG A 70 8.73 -8.34 24.45
CA ARG A 70 7.92 -8.45 25.68
C ARG A 70 8.15 -9.75 26.42
N GLN A 71 8.40 -10.84 25.71
CA GLN A 71 8.66 -12.14 26.33
C GLN A 71 10.01 -12.16 27.06
N VAL A 72 11.02 -11.46 26.54
CA VAL A 72 12.32 -11.28 27.22
C VAL A 72 12.19 -10.38 28.46
N GLN A 73 11.33 -9.36 28.44
CA GLN A 73 11.13 -8.45 29.58
C GLN A 73 10.43 -9.09 30.79
N LYS A 74 9.85 -10.29 30.67
CA LYS A 74 9.25 -11.01 31.81
C LYS A 74 10.26 -11.48 32.86
N GLN A 75 11.57 -11.40 32.59
CA GLN A 75 12.62 -11.58 33.59
C GLN A 75 13.33 -10.24 33.82
N THR A 76 12.74 -9.40 34.65
CA THR A 76 13.45 -8.22 35.15
C THR A 76 14.50 -8.69 36.15
N HIS A 77 15.73 -8.16 36.08
CA HIS A 77 16.82 -8.48 37.02
C HIS A 77 16.42 -8.26 38.50
N ARG A 78 15.36 -7.50 38.79
CA ARG A 78 14.81 -7.37 40.15
C ARG A 78 14.12 -8.65 40.64
N ASP A 79 13.49 -9.44 39.76
CA ASP A 79 12.78 -10.67 40.12
C ASP A 79 13.74 -11.85 40.35
N LEU A 80 14.89 -11.86 39.66
CA LEU A 80 15.90 -12.93 39.80
C LEU A 80 16.65 -12.90 41.14
N TYR A 81 16.64 -11.75 41.84
CA TYR A 81 17.34 -11.56 43.11
C TYR A 81 16.39 -11.18 44.26
N GLN A 82 15.10 -11.50 44.15
CA GLN A 82 14.15 -11.26 45.22
C GLN A 82 14.47 -12.19 46.40
N ALA A 83 14.78 -11.60 47.56
CA ALA A 83 15.02 -12.36 48.77
C ALA A 83 13.72 -13.03 49.23
N LYS A 84 13.84 -14.19 49.90
CA LYS A 84 12.70 -15.04 50.28
C LYS A 84 11.73 -14.36 51.27
N ASP A 85 12.16 -13.27 51.87
CA ASP A 85 11.42 -12.39 52.80
C ASP A 85 10.71 -11.21 52.10
N GLY A 86 10.88 -11.06 50.77
CA GLY A 86 10.29 -9.98 49.99
C GLY A 86 11.07 -8.66 50.00
N SER A 87 12.21 -8.60 50.70
CA SER A 87 13.08 -7.42 50.76
C SER A 87 13.95 -7.28 49.49
N VAL A 88 14.33 -6.05 49.15
CA VAL A 88 15.26 -5.80 48.04
C VAL A 88 16.67 -6.02 48.57
N ARG A 89 17.57 -6.68 47.82
CA ARG A 89 18.94 -7.12 48.23
C ARG A 89 19.89 -6.03 48.78
N TYR A 90 19.46 -4.77 48.86
CA TYR A 90 20.24 -3.68 49.43
C TYR A 90 19.57 -3.02 50.64
N ASP A 91 18.32 -3.39 50.96
CA ASP A 91 17.59 -2.85 52.11
C ASP A 91 18.18 -3.36 53.43
N ASP A 92 18.80 -4.55 53.41
CA ASP A 92 19.54 -5.18 54.50
C ASP A 92 20.82 -4.44 54.90
N ILE A 93 21.38 -3.61 54.01
CA ILE A 93 22.64 -2.89 54.24
C ILE A 93 22.43 -1.48 54.82
N TRP A 94 21.22 -0.92 54.68
CA TRP A 94 20.91 0.46 55.10
C TRP A 94 19.89 0.57 56.27
N GLY A 95 19.27 -0.55 56.67
CA GLY A 95 18.79 -0.75 58.04
C GLY A 95 17.37 -0.30 58.40
N ALA A 96 16.77 -1.12 59.26
CA ALA A 96 15.84 -0.73 60.33
C ALA A 96 16.18 -1.57 61.57
#